data_AF-A6FX34-F1
#
_entry.id   AF-A6FX34-F1
#
_cell.length_a   1.000
_cell.length_b   1.000
_cell.length_c   1.000
_cell.angle_alpha   90.00
_cell.angle_beta   90.00
_cell.angle_gamma   90.00
#
_symmetry.space_group_name_H-M   'P 1'
#
loop_
_entity.id
_entity.type
_entity.pdbx_description
1 polymer ?
#
loop_
_entity_poly.entity_id
_entity_poly.type
_entity_poly.pdbx_seq_one_letter_code
_entity_poly.pdbx_strand_id
1 'polypeptide(L)'
;MKRGEKMSKGLLTLIVLSSALGCAGGGAEEEGKGPGNDVVGNLDEADDDATSMDDDEQGDDGETGPKLDIPDDPPPEGESGQIWIANSNQGTVSKIDTQTMEELGRYITRPDGVGSPSRTSVSLTGNMAVANREGGITKIYGKVEDCVDANMNGEIDTSTGQTDILPWGEDECIAWYVPMDYTSQRAVAWTRGEGDPENGESITNEKVWVTGDNEANAGVDVMLLNGETGAIESMVTVGINAPGSSGWPYRAYGGAVDRDSNFWFTSHGEQGVIVRVNIADMSYDQWPKDHWSYGITVDSKGRPWSCEAFIGRFDPETGTWATTGAWDWNFPGLTEVDQGGCMVDGEGRLWASVLTSVGSGFGVVAIDGETLEPIVMYEIPDHAHGISIDFEGYVWGVARADVGPSDGTEAYKIDPETGEYQIFSGLVGAYTYSDMTGFALNATVAPPIE
;
A
#
# COMPACT_ATOMS: atom_id res chain seq x y z
N MET A 1 -26.80 -43.91 -56.13
CA MET A 1 -27.86 -43.00 -55.62
C MET A 1 -27.76 -43.02 -54.08
N LYS A 2 -27.53 -41.84 -53.45
CA LYS A 2 -27.36 -41.55 -52.01
C LYS A 2 -26.03 -42.04 -51.36
N ARG A 3 -25.07 -41.15 -51.03
CA ARG A 3 -24.89 -40.34 -49.78
C ARG A 3 -24.91 -41.22 -48.53
N GLY A 4 -23.92 -41.29 -47.62
CA GLY A 4 -22.73 -40.47 -47.36
C GLY A 4 -22.82 -39.91 -45.94
N GLU A 5 -21.91 -40.30 -45.03
CA GLU A 5 -21.60 -39.57 -43.79
C GLU A 5 -20.21 -40.00 -43.26
N LYS A 6 -19.27 -39.06 -43.26
CA LYS A 6 -17.97 -39.13 -42.56
C LYS A 6 -17.95 -37.95 -41.59
N MET A 7 -17.72 -38.23 -40.32
CA MET A 7 -17.46 -37.22 -39.28
C MET A 7 -16.09 -36.57 -39.51
N SER A 8 -16.07 -35.23 -39.55
CA SER A 8 -14.85 -34.41 -39.53
C SER A 8 -14.72 -33.75 -38.17
N LYS A 9 -13.52 -33.83 -37.60
CA LYS A 9 -13.09 -33.11 -36.38
C LYS A 9 -13.08 -31.60 -36.65
N GLY A 10 -13.69 -30.83 -35.76
CA GLY A 10 -13.65 -29.36 -35.76
C GLY A 10 -12.66 -28.87 -34.72
N LEU A 11 -11.66 -28.12 -35.19
CA LEU A 11 -10.70 -27.34 -34.44
C LEU A 11 -11.42 -26.07 -33.95
N LEU A 12 -11.46 -25.83 -32.64
CA LEU A 12 -12.05 -24.61 -32.08
C LEU A 12 -10.93 -23.56 -31.93
N THR A 13 -10.92 -22.57 -32.82
CA THR A 13 -10.09 -21.36 -32.69
C THR A 13 -10.83 -20.37 -31.81
N LEU A 14 -10.24 -20.02 -30.67
CA LEU A 14 -10.74 -18.98 -29.77
C LEU A 14 -10.41 -17.61 -30.40
N ILE A 15 -11.43 -16.89 -30.86
CA ILE A 15 -11.31 -15.49 -31.28
C ILE A 15 -11.60 -14.64 -30.06
N VAL A 16 -10.60 -13.90 -29.58
CA VAL A 16 -10.77 -12.85 -28.59
C VAL A 16 -11.44 -11.66 -29.30
N LEU A 17 -12.67 -11.35 -28.91
CA LEU A 17 -13.38 -10.15 -29.34
C LEU A 17 -12.96 -9.00 -28.43
N SER A 18 -12.18 -8.06 -28.95
CA SER A 18 -11.98 -6.74 -28.35
C SER A 18 -13.17 -5.85 -28.71
N SER A 19 -13.94 -5.41 -27.71
CA SER A 19 -14.99 -4.42 -27.88
C SER A 19 -14.48 -3.04 -27.49
N ALA A 20 -14.02 -2.28 -28.48
CA ALA A 20 -13.89 -0.83 -28.40
C ALA A 20 -15.25 -0.21 -28.74
N LEU A 21 -15.82 0.57 -27.82
CA LEU A 21 -16.98 1.41 -28.09
C LEU A 21 -16.49 2.84 -28.32
N GLY A 22 -16.52 3.28 -29.58
CA GLY A 22 -16.31 4.67 -29.95
C GLY A 22 -17.62 5.46 -29.96
N CYS A 23 -17.52 6.76 -29.69
CA CYS A 23 -18.50 7.76 -30.14
C CYS A 23 -17.80 8.73 -31.09
N ALA A 24 -18.41 8.91 -32.25
CA ALA A 24 -17.91 9.66 -33.39
C ALA A 24 -18.64 11.00 -33.57
N GLY A 25 -17.95 11.95 -34.20
CA GLY A 25 -18.52 13.12 -34.89
C GLY A 25 -17.54 14.29 -34.80
N GLY A 26 -17.07 14.94 -35.85
CA GLY A 26 -17.32 14.88 -37.29
C GLY A 26 -16.64 16.13 -37.88
N GLY A 27 -15.94 15.96 -39.00
CA GLY A 27 -14.91 16.87 -39.54
C GLY A 27 -15.30 18.31 -39.88
N ALA A 28 -14.27 19.14 -40.08
CA ALA A 28 -14.00 19.83 -41.34
C ALA A 28 -12.55 20.37 -41.38
N GLU A 29 -11.92 20.20 -42.54
CA GLU A 29 -10.61 20.71 -42.96
C GLU A 29 -10.63 22.25 -43.12
N GLU A 30 -9.51 22.94 -42.88
CA GLU A 30 -8.71 23.55 -43.97
C GLU A 30 -7.44 24.27 -43.46
N GLU A 31 -6.48 24.36 -44.39
CA GLU A 31 -5.10 24.83 -44.30
C GLU A 31 -4.93 26.33 -44.02
N GLY A 32 -3.72 26.73 -43.59
CA GLY A 32 -3.32 28.15 -43.69
C GLY A 32 -2.01 28.54 -43.01
N LYS A 33 -0.90 28.41 -43.75
CA LYS A 33 0.43 29.04 -43.62
C LYS A 33 0.56 30.29 -42.71
N GLY A 34 1.67 30.35 -41.95
CA GLY A 34 2.25 31.59 -41.39
C GLY A 34 2.82 32.53 -42.49
N PRO A 35 3.80 33.43 -42.24
CA PRO A 35 4.58 33.73 -41.02
C PRO A 35 4.66 35.26 -40.72
N GLY A 36 5.47 35.71 -39.75
CA GLY A 36 5.93 37.11 -39.73
C GLY A 36 6.53 37.64 -38.43
N ASN A 37 7.85 37.78 -38.45
CA ASN A 37 8.76 38.48 -37.53
C ASN A 37 8.30 39.88 -37.05
N ASP A 38 8.86 40.36 -35.93
CA ASP A 38 9.82 41.50 -35.94
C ASP A 38 10.55 41.64 -34.59
N VAL A 39 11.90 41.52 -34.60
CA VAL A 39 12.91 42.59 -34.44
C VAL A 39 13.12 42.97 -32.96
N VAL A 40 14.12 42.40 -32.27
CA VAL A 40 15.52 42.87 -32.12
C VAL A 40 15.66 44.32 -31.61
N GLY A 41 16.15 44.46 -30.39
CA GLY A 41 16.62 45.73 -29.82
C GLY A 41 17.49 45.45 -28.58
N ASN A 42 18.79 45.46 -28.80
CA ASN A 42 19.88 45.08 -27.90
C ASN A 42 20.34 46.28 -27.03
N LEU A 43 21.27 45.98 -26.10
CA LEU A 43 22.22 46.86 -25.39
C LEU A 43 21.68 47.52 -24.10
N ASP A 44 22.40 47.58 -22.97
CA ASP A 44 23.69 47.05 -22.50
C ASP A 44 23.82 47.51 -21.03
N GLU A 45 24.56 46.74 -20.21
CA GLU A 45 25.52 47.15 -19.16
C GLU A 45 25.09 48.18 -18.08
N ALA A 46 25.47 48.12 -16.80
CA ALA A 46 26.37 47.35 -15.95
C ALA A 46 25.99 47.76 -14.49
N ASP A 47 25.91 46.85 -13.53
CA ASP A 47 26.94 46.54 -12.52
C ASP A 47 27.19 47.68 -11.51
N ASP A 48 26.82 47.48 -10.24
CA ASP A 48 27.79 47.45 -9.12
C ASP A 48 27.10 47.36 -7.74
N ASP A 49 27.47 46.27 -7.06
CA ASP A 49 28.04 46.18 -5.73
C ASP A 49 27.21 46.28 -4.44
N ALA A 50 27.65 45.41 -3.52
CA ALA A 50 27.06 45.04 -2.24
C ALA A 50 27.34 46.06 -1.11
N THR A 51 26.55 46.00 -0.02
CA THR A 51 27.05 45.81 1.37
C THR A 51 25.92 45.83 2.42
N SER A 52 26.19 45.08 3.49
CA SER A 52 25.46 44.84 4.75
C SER A 52 25.08 46.08 5.58
N MET A 53 24.04 45.98 6.42
CA MET A 53 24.10 46.12 7.89
C MET A 53 22.72 45.97 8.56
N ASP A 54 22.75 45.43 9.78
CA ASP A 54 21.67 45.11 10.72
C ASP A 54 20.85 46.32 11.22
N ASP A 55 19.57 46.12 11.57
CA ASP A 55 19.05 46.28 12.95
C ASP A 55 17.52 46.05 13.03
N ASP A 56 17.11 45.49 14.17
CA ASP A 56 15.78 45.08 14.60
C ASP A 56 14.71 46.20 14.62
N GLU A 57 13.45 45.85 14.27
CA GLU A 57 12.27 46.21 15.09
C GLU A 57 11.02 45.40 14.69
N GLN A 58 10.26 45.03 15.72
CA GLN A 58 9.10 44.15 15.73
C GLN A 58 7.91 44.64 14.89
N GLY A 59 7.31 43.72 14.14
CA GLY A 59 5.94 43.79 13.62
C GLY A 59 5.28 42.41 13.79
N ASP A 60 4.33 42.33 14.70
CA ASP A 60 3.52 41.17 15.05
C ASP A 60 2.15 41.28 14.37
N ASP A 61 1.94 40.45 13.35
CA ASP A 61 0.66 40.14 12.71
C ASP A 61 0.97 39.17 11.54
N GLY A 62 0.51 37.93 11.44
CA GLY A 62 -0.55 37.13 12.04
C GLY A 62 -0.86 36.02 11.03
N GLU A 63 -1.41 34.88 11.47
CA GLU A 63 -1.70 33.66 10.71
C GLU A 63 -0.53 32.68 10.50
N THR A 64 -0.11 32.04 11.59
CA THR A 64 0.36 30.66 11.51
C THR A 64 -0.84 29.77 11.84
N GLY A 65 -1.19 28.87 10.93
CA GLY A 65 -2.11 27.76 11.23
C GLY A 65 -1.53 26.88 12.34
N PRO A 66 -2.36 26.07 13.02
CA PRO A 66 -1.89 25.24 14.11
C PRO A 66 -0.77 24.32 13.61
N LYS A 67 0.42 24.49 14.19
CA LYS A 67 1.49 23.52 14.08
C LYS A 67 1.06 22.27 14.82
N LEU A 68 1.31 21.14 14.19
CA LEU A 68 1.14 19.79 14.70
C LEU A 68 1.70 19.65 16.12
N ASP A 69 0.84 19.35 17.09
CA ASP A 69 1.25 18.71 18.35
C ASP A 69 1.39 17.20 18.07
N ILE A 70 2.34 16.83 17.19
CA ILE A 70 3.01 15.53 17.32
C ILE A 70 3.73 15.61 18.67
N PRO A 71 3.74 14.58 19.52
CA PRO A 71 4.57 14.58 20.72
C PRO A 71 5.95 15.13 20.35
N ASP A 72 6.39 16.20 21.01
CA ASP A 72 7.70 16.86 20.83
C ASP A 72 8.90 15.92 21.03
N ASP A 73 8.63 14.65 21.34
CA ASP A 73 9.62 13.61 21.39
C ASP A 73 9.90 13.11 19.96
N PRO A 74 11.13 13.29 19.44
CA PRO A 74 11.51 12.56 18.23
C PRO A 74 11.23 11.08 18.44
N PRO A 75 10.84 10.34 17.38
CA PRO A 75 10.72 8.90 17.48
C PRO A 75 12.01 8.35 18.11
N PRO A 76 11.91 7.40 19.06
CA PRO A 76 13.03 6.98 19.89
C PRO A 76 14.25 6.72 19.02
N GLU A 77 15.41 7.29 19.41
CA GLU A 77 16.66 7.19 18.65
C GLU A 77 16.90 5.74 18.19
N GLY A 78 16.76 5.50 16.88
CA GLY A 78 16.72 4.16 16.29
C GLY A 78 15.63 3.94 15.22
N GLU A 79 14.75 4.92 15.02
CA GLU A 79 13.73 4.92 13.96
C GLU A 79 14.10 5.89 12.83
N SER A 80 15.03 5.49 11.93
CA SER A 80 14.94 6.04 10.58
C SER A 80 13.70 5.41 9.95
N GLY A 81 12.76 6.24 9.50
CA GLY A 81 11.54 5.75 8.86
C GLY A 81 11.90 4.87 7.66
N GLN A 82 11.23 3.73 7.51
CA GLN A 82 11.47 2.82 6.40
C GLN A 82 10.16 2.47 5.71
N ILE A 83 10.22 2.29 4.40
CA ILE A 83 9.13 1.72 3.61
C ILE A 83 9.61 0.45 2.90
N TRP A 84 8.77 -0.58 2.93
CA TRP A 84 9.04 -1.88 2.32
C TRP A 84 8.14 -2.15 1.12
N ILE A 85 8.75 -2.17 -0.06
CA ILE A 85 8.03 -2.26 -1.34
C ILE A 85 8.36 -3.56 -2.06
N ALA A 86 7.34 -4.36 -2.39
CA ALA A 86 7.48 -5.61 -3.12
C ALA A 86 7.72 -5.39 -4.62
N ASN A 87 8.85 -5.88 -5.10
CA ASN A 87 9.20 -6.00 -6.52
C ASN A 87 8.64 -7.32 -7.05
N SER A 88 7.33 -7.34 -7.29
CA SER A 88 6.56 -8.53 -7.61
C SER A 88 7.15 -9.34 -8.77
N ASN A 89 7.58 -8.66 -9.84
CA ASN A 89 8.17 -9.31 -11.02
C ASN A 89 9.60 -9.83 -10.79
N GLN A 90 10.31 -9.32 -9.79
CA GLN A 90 11.67 -9.74 -9.44
C GLN A 90 11.71 -10.81 -8.34
N GLY A 91 10.59 -11.03 -7.63
CA GLY A 91 10.55 -11.95 -6.48
C GLY A 91 11.23 -11.40 -5.23
N THR A 92 11.42 -10.07 -5.15
CA THR A 92 12.16 -9.41 -4.07
C THR A 92 11.32 -8.34 -3.36
N VAL A 93 11.81 -7.84 -2.24
CA VAL A 93 11.28 -6.66 -1.54
C VAL A 93 12.41 -5.67 -1.28
N SER A 94 12.16 -4.39 -1.55
CA SER A 94 13.06 -3.26 -1.31
C SER A 94 12.79 -2.65 0.05
N LYS A 95 13.85 -2.38 0.81
CA LYS A 95 13.85 -1.58 2.03
C LYS A 95 14.38 -0.19 1.69
N ILE A 96 13.59 0.85 1.88
CA ILE A 96 13.94 2.21 1.50
C ILE A 96 13.86 3.10 2.73
N ASP A 97 14.89 3.90 2.96
CA ASP A 97 14.87 4.94 3.98
C ASP A 97 13.95 6.09 3.54
N THR A 98 12.94 6.41 4.35
CA THR A 98 11.94 7.39 3.95
C THR A 98 12.49 8.81 3.97
N GLN A 99 13.54 9.09 4.75
CA GLN A 99 14.13 10.43 4.87
C GLN A 99 15.12 10.68 3.73
N THR A 100 16.04 9.75 3.50
CA THR A 100 17.10 9.92 2.49
C THR A 100 16.68 9.50 1.09
N MET A 101 15.56 8.77 0.97
CA MET A 101 15.11 8.15 -0.29
C MET A 101 16.11 7.13 -0.85
N GLU A 102 17.02 6.60 -0.02
CA GLU A 102 18.01 5.59 -0.41
C GLU A 102 17.49 4.16 -0.17
N GLU A 103 17.74 3.26 -1.11
CA GLU A 103 17.47 1.83 -0.89
C GLU A 103 18.56 1.21 -0.03
N LEU A 104 18.17 0.73 1.14
CA LEU A 104 19.07 0.14 2.13
C LEU A 104 19.31 -1.35 1.89
N GLY A 105 18.44 -2.03 1.15
CA GLY A 105 18.52 -3.47 0.92
C GLY A 105 17.45 -3.98 -0.04
N ARG A 106 17.73 -5.07 -0.74
CA ARG A 106 16.79 -5.77 -1.62
C ARG A 106 16.89 -7.28 -1.47
N TYR A 107 15.81 -7.88 -1.00
CA TYR A 107 15.84 -9.25 -0.48
C TYR A 107 14.97 -10.19 -1.28
N ILE A 108 15.47 -11.37 -1.63
CA ILE A 108 14.66 -12.45 -2.22
C ILE A 108 13.64 -12.92 -1.17
N THR A 109 12.40 -13.15 -1.61
CA THR A 109 11.28 -13.43 -0.69
C THR A 109 10.87 -14.91 -0.65
N ARG A 110 11.41 -15.75 -1.53
CA ARG A 110 11.23 -17.22 -1.53
C ARG A 110 12.50 -17.97 -1.93
N PRO A 111 12.71 -19.21 -1.44
CA PRO A 111 13.87 -20.03 -1.79
C PRO A 111 14.08 -20.28 -3.29
N ASP A 112 13.00 -20.31 -4.07
CA ASP A 112 13.06 -20.53 -5.51
C ASP A 112 13.28 -19.24 -6.32
N GLY A 113 13.30 -18.08 -5.67
CA GLY A 113 13.37 -16.76 -6.31
C GLY A 113 12.10 -16.34 -7.05
N VAL A 114 11.03 -17.15 -7.00
CA VAL A 114 9.77 -16.90 -7.72
C VAL A 114 8.68 -16.51 -6.72
N GLY A 115 9.03 -15.56 -5.84
CA GLY A 115 8.18 -15.16 -4.71
C GLY A 115 6.82 -14.64 -5.13
N SER A 116 6.81 -13.81 -6.18
CA SER A 116 5.63 -13.00 -6.51
C SER A 116 5.11 -12.25 -5.27
N PRO A 117 5.99 -11.58 -4.47
CA PRO A 117 5.60 -10.94 -3.23
C PRO A 117 4.70 -9.76 -3.52
N SER A 118 3.82 -9.41 -2.57
CA SER A 118 2.87 -8.34 -2.86
C SER A 118 2.24 -7.61 -1.70
N ARG A 119 2.26 -8.19 -0.49
CA ARG A 119 1.73 -7.52 0.69
C ARG A 119 2.82 -7.57 1.73
N THR A 120 3.24 -6.41 2.16
CA THR A 120 4.21 -6.18 3.21
C THR A 120 3.48 -5.65 4.42
N SER A 121 3.92 -6.05 5.60
CA SER A 121 3.52 -5.46 6.86
C SER A 121 4.76 -5.25 7.70
N VAL A 122 4.85 -4.09 8.34
CA VAL A 122 5.96 -3.75 9.24
C VAL A 122 5.44 -3.72 10.67
N SER A 123 6.21 -4.31 11.57
CA SER A 123 5.97 -4.36 13.01
C SER A 123 6.39 -3.06 13.69
N LEU A 124 6.00 -2.86 14.96
CA LEU A 124 6.40 -1.67 15.70
C LEU A 124 7.89 -1.68 16.06
N THR A 125 8.54 -2.85 16.04
CA THR A 125 10.00 -2.96 16.16
C THR A 125 10.74 -2.75 14.83
N GLY A 126 10.02 -2.50 13.73
CA GLY A 126 10.58 -2.24 12.40
C GLY A 126 10.83 -3.50 11.54
N ASN A 127 10.58 -4.70 12.09
CA ASN A 127 10.67 -5.95 11.32
C ASN A 127 9.57 -6.04 10.26
N MET A 128 9.89 -6.59 9.11
CA MET A 128 8.96 -6.70 7.98
C MET A 128 8.57 -8.15 7.73
N ALA A 129 7.29 -8.39 7.46
CA ALA A 129 6.78 -9.67 6.96
C ALA A 129 6.14 -9.49 5.57
N VAL A 130 6.43 -10.40 4.65
CA VAL A 130 5.92 -10.37 3.28
C VAL A 130 5.27 -11.68 2.88
N ALA A 131 4.01 -11.59 2.43
CA ALA A 131 3.27 -12.72 1.88
C ALA A 131 3.52 -12.86 0.36
N ASN A 132 3.86 -14.07 -0.04
CA ASN A 132 4.02 -14.47 -1.42
C ASN A 132 2.69 -14.95 -2.00
N ARG A 133 2.34 -14.48 -3.21
CA ARG A 133 1.00 -14.68 -3.78
C ARG A 133 0.62 -16.13 -3.99
N GLU A 134 1.61 -16.97 -4.25
CA GLU A 134 1.49 -18.41 -4.53
C GLU A 134 2.00 -19.25 -3.36
N GLY A 135 1.85 -18.73 -2.14
CA GLY A 135 2.20 -19.41 -0.90
C GLY A 135 3.58 -19.05 -0.37
N GLY A 136 3.67 -19.05 0.96
CA GLY A 136 4.88 -18.79 1.72
C GLY A 136 4.96 -17.37 2.28
N ILE A 137 5.55 -17.22 3.45
CA ILE A 137 5.74 -15.94 4.13
C ILE A 137 7.17 -15.84 4.66
N THR A 138 7.76 -14.66 4.51
CA THR A 138 9.14 -14.37 4.92
C THR A 138 9.14 -13.21 5.89
N LYS A 139 9.92 -13.31 6.97
CA LYS A 139 10.30 -12.17 7.81
C LYS A 139 11.72 -11.73 7.46
N ILE A 140 11.92 -10.42 7.45
CA ILE A 140 13.22 -9.78 7.31
C ILE A 140 13.40 -8.82 8.48
N TYR A 141 14.58 -8.84 9.09
CA TYR A 141 14.90 -7.91 10.17
C TYR A 141 14.92 -6.46 9.67
N GLY A 142 14.29 -5.58 10.45
CA GLY A 142 14.25 -4.15 10.17
C GLY A 142 15.58 -3.44 10.45
N LYS A 143 16.42 -4.03 11.29
CA LYS A 143 17.64 -3.46 11.82
C LYS A 143 18.78 -4.44 11.65
N VAL A 144 19.94 -3.95 11.21
CA VAL A 144 21.08 -4.83 10.90
C VAL A 144 21.64 -5.47 12.17
N GLU A 145 21.53 -4.78 13.29
CA GLU A 145 21.92 -5.23 14.63
C GLU A 145 21.07 -6.40 15.15
N ASP A 146 19.89 -6.62 14.60
CA ASP A 146 19.02 -7.76 14.93
C ASP A 146 19.33 -9.00 14.06
N CYS A 147 20.09 -8.82 12.97
CA CYS A 147 20.48 -9.92 12.09
C CYS A 147 21.51 -10.83 12.77
N VAL A 148 21.58 -12.09 12.31
CA VAL A 148 22.44 -13.11 12.90
C VAL A 148 23.57 -13.44 11.94
N ASP A 149 24.82 -13.19 12.34
CA ASP A 149 26.03 -13.69 11.66
C ASP A 149 26.02 -15.23 11.69
N ALA A 150 25.40 -15.82 10.68
CA ALA A 150 25.07 -17.23 10.58
C ALA A 150 26.28 -18.03 10.10
N ASN A 151 27.15 -17.40 9.32
CA ASN A 151 28.36 -18.03 8.80
C ASN A 151 29.61 -17.85 9.70
N MET A 152 29.48 -17.03 10.76
CA MET A 152 30.52 -16.73 11.76
C MET A 152 31.76 -16.08 11.16
N ASN A 153 31.61 -15.21 10.16
CA ASN A 153 32.71 -14.49 9.53
C ASN A 153 33.07 -13.18 10.27
N GLY A 154 32.25 -12.74 11.22
CA GLY A 154 32.46 -11.55 12.04
C GLY A 154 31.80 -10.27 11.50
N GLU A 155 31.04 -10.35 10.42
CA GLU A 155 30.25 -9.27 9.82
C GLU A 155 28.84 -9.79 9.48
N ILE A 156 27.86 -8.90 9.25
CA ILE A 156 26.53 -9.31 8.77
C ILE A 156 26.53 -9.21 7.25
N ASP A 157 26.38 -10.36 6.58
CA ASP A 157 26.22 -10.43 5.13
C ASP A 157 24.74 -10.18 4.77
N THR A 158 24.43 -8.94 4.39
CA THR A 158 23.07 -8.53 3.98
C THR A 158 23.15 -7.65 2.74
N SER A 159 22.12 -7.73 1.90
CA SER A 159 21.96 -6.82 0.77
C SER A 159 22.08 -5.35 1.19
N THR A 160 22.81 -4.55 0.40
CA THR A 160 22.87 -3.09 0.55
C THR A 160 22.10 -2.31 -0.53
N GLY A 161 21.21 -2.97 -1.29
CA GLY A 161 20.32 -2.31 -2.26
C GLY A 161 20.17 -3.05 -3.60
N GLN A 162 19.56 -2.39 -4.60
CA GLN A 162 19.17 -3.03 -5.88
C GLN A 162 20.27 -3.74 -6.67
N THR A 163 21.53 -3.33 -6.55
CA THR A 163 22.66 -3.95 -7.27
C THR A 163 23.33 -5.07 -6.48
N ASP A 164 22.91 -5.31 -5.24
CA ASP A 164 23.51 -6.24 -4.31
C ASP A 164 22.44 -7.17 -3.73
N ILE A 165 21.80 -7.94 -4.62
CA ILE A 165 20.80 -8.94 -4.22
C ILE A 165 21.54 -10.25 -3.95
N LEU A 166 21.65 -10.61 -2.68
CA LEU A 166 22.31 -11.86 -2.29
C LEU A 166 21.46 -13.08 -2.67
N PRO A 167 22.10 -14.21 -3.06
CA PRO A 167 21.40 -15.47 -3.25
C PRO A 167 20.62 -15.90 -2.00
N TRP A 168 19.52 -16.65 -2.20
CA TRP A 168 18.74 -17.15 -1.08
C TRP A 168 19.60 -18.01 -0.13
N GLY A 169 19.50 -17.72 1.16
CA GLY A 169 20.28 -18.39 2.21
C GLY A 169 21.68 -17.81 2.43
N GLU A 170 22.07 -16.78 1.67
CA GLU A 170 23.29 -16.00 1.92
C GLU A 170 23.00 -14.65 2.58
N ASP A 171 21.75 -14.16 2.54
CA ASP A 171 21.34 -12.94 3.24
C ASP A 171 20.96 -13.24 4.70
N GLU A 172 21.77 -12.75 5.63
CA GLU A 172 21.69 -12.99 7.07
C GLU A 172 20.62 -12.16 7.79
N CYS A 173 20.01 -11.19 7.10
CA CYS A 173 18.87 -10.42 7.61
C CYS A 173 17.52 -11.05 7.28
N ILE A 174 17.46 -12.09 6.45
CA ILE A 174 16.27 -12.92 6.29
C ILE A 174 16.13 -13.80 7.54
N ALA A 175 15.23 -13.41 8.45
CA ALA A 175 15.05 -14.04 9.75
C ALA A 175 14.49 -15.47 9.63
N TRP A 176 13.39 -15.63 8.88
CA TRP A 176 12.77 -16.92 8.64
C TRP A 176 11.89 -16.92 7.40
N TYR A 177 11.66 -18.12 6.88
CA TYR A 177 10.68 -18.41 5.83
C TYR A 177 9.80 -19.59 6.25
N VAL A 178 8.48 -19.41 6.14
CA VAL A 178 7.51 -20.47 6.39
C VAL A 178 6.88 -20.86 5.04
N PRO A 179 7.13 -22.08 4.53
CA PRO A 179 6.47 -22.55 3.33
C PRO A 179 4.97 -22.74 3.60
N MET A 180 4.12 -22.31 2.67
CA MET A 180 2.68 -22.50 2.74
C MET A 180 2.16 -22.98 1.38
N ASP A 181 1.25 -23.94 1.38
CA ASP A 181 0.71 -24.59 0.17
C ASP A 181 -0.69 -24.02 -0.15
N TYR A 182 -0.71 -22.77 -0.60
CA TYR A 182 -1.93 -22.07 -0.99
C TYR A 182 -1.82 -21.53 -2.41
N THR A 183 -2.89 -21.66 -3.18
CA THR A 183 -3.00 -21.10 -4.54
C THR A 183 -3.10 -19.57 -4.53
N SER A 184 -3.61 -19.01 -3.42
CA SER A 184 -3.64 -17.58 -3.17
C SER A 184 -3.38 -17.27 -1.70
N GLN A 185 -2.39 -16.42 -1.45
CA GLN A 185 -2.07 -15.88 -0.13
C GLN A 185 -1.77 -14.39 -0.28
N ARG A 186 -2.50 -13.53 0.45
CA ARG A 186 -2.47 -12.08 0.21
C ARG A 186 -2.49 -11.26 1.48
N ALA A 187 -3.45 -11.48 2.38
CA ALA A 187 -3.53 -10.66 3.58
C ALA A 187 -2.42 -11.05 4.57
N VAL A 188 -1.67 -10.04 5.04
CA VAL A 188 -0.66 -10.15 6.10
C VAL A 188 -0.73 -8.89 6.96
N ALA A 189 -0.60 -9.03 8.27
CA ALA A 189 -0.51 -7.90 9.20
C ALA A 189 0.22 -8.30 10.48
N TRP A 190 1.14 -7.47 10.95
CA TRP A 190 1.71 -7.61 12.28
C TRP A 190 0.69 -7.24 13.37
N THR A 191 0.77 -7.95 14.49
CA THR A 191 0.12 -7.54 15.74
C THR A 191 0.97 -6.50 16.44
N ARG A 192 0.35 -5.75 17.36
CA ARG A 192 1.05 -4.78 18.21
C ARG A 192 2.15 -5.39 19.09
N GLY A 193 2.00 -6.66 19.47
CA GLY A 193 2.83 -7.27 20.51
C GLY A 193 2.41 -6.83 21.92
N GLU A 194 3.28 -7.09 22.87
CA GLU A 194 3.13 -6.79 24.30
C GLU A 194 4.21 -5.79 24.74
N GLY A 195 3.81 -4.78 25.49
CA GLY A 195 4.70 -3.73 25.98
C GLY A 195 4.08 -2.35 25.79
N ASP A 196 4.55 -1.42 26.61
CA ASP A 196 4.14 -0.03 26.59
C ASP A 196 5.36 0.90 26.43
N PRO A 197 5.68 1.30 25.19
CA PRO A 197 6.78 2.23 24.90
C PRO A 197 6.64 3.57 25.62
N GLU A 198 5.42 4.06 25.85
CA GLU A 198 5.18 5.32 26.57
C GLU A 198 5.65 5.22 28.03
N ASN A 199 5.64 4.01 28.58
CA ASN A 199 6.15 3.70 29.92
C ASN A 199 7.60 3.17 29.91
N GLY A 200 8.29 3.24 28.76
CA GLY A 200 9.67 2.78 28.59
C GLY A 200 9.84 1.26 28.54
N GLU A 201 8.75 0.52 28.31
CA GLU A 201 8.80 -0.92 28.11
C GLU A 201 9.09 -1.23 26.63
N SER A 202 9.99 -2.17 26.37
CA SER A 202 10.23 -2.66 25.01
C SER A 202 9.06 -3.51 24.54
N ILE A 203 8.71 -3.38 23.26
CA ILE A 203 7.73 -4.24 22.62
C ILE A 203 8.32 -5.64 22.45
N THR A 204 7.53 -6.65 22.81
CA THR A 204 7.86 -8.09 22.73
C THR A 204 6.65 -8.88 22.25
N ASN A 205 6.79 -10.18 22.03
CA ASN A 205 5.68 -11.07 21.64
C ASN A 205 4.86 -10.58 20.42
N GLU A 206 5.51 -9.90 19.49
CA GLU A 206 4.90 -9.56 18.20
C GLU A 206 4.62 -10.84 17.41
N LYS A 207 3.48 -10.86 16.73
CA LYS A 207 2.97 -11.98 15.93
C LYS A 207 2.55 -11.49 14.55
N VAL A 208 2.38 -12.42 13.64
CA VAL A 208 2.01 -12.13 12.25
C VAL A 208 0.73 -12.87 11.90
N TRP A 209 -0.29 -12.11 11.53
CA TRP A 209 -1.46 -12.65 10.86
C TRP A 209 -1.16 -12.89 9.39
N VAL A 210 -1.60 -14.02 8.86
CA VAL A 210 -1.51 -14.33 7.43
C VAL A 210 -2.66 -15.22 7.00
N THR A 211 -3.13 -15.03 5.76
CA THR A 211 -4.25 -15.80 5.20
C THR A 211 -3.82 -16.67 4.03
N GLY A 212 -4.40 -17.87 3.93
CA GLY A 212 -4.33 -18.73 2.75
C GLY A 212 -5.71 -19.10 2.24
N ASP A 213 -5.90 -19.11 0.92
CA ASP A 213 -7.17 -19.50 0.31
C ASP A 213 -7.39 -21.03 0.42
N ASN A 214 -8.41 -21.43 1.17
CA ASN A 214 -8.76 -22.82 1.40
C ASN A 214 -9.88 -23.24 0.45
N GLU A 215 -9.51 -23.53 -0.80
CA GLU A 215 -10.44 -23.94 -1.85
C GLU A 215 -11.26 -25.18 -1.47
N ALA A 216 -10.64 -26.14 -0.77
CA ALA A 216 -11.27 -27.40 -0.38
C ALA A 216 -12.48 -27.20 0.54
N ASN A 217 -12.45 -26.15 1.37
CA ASN A 217 -13.51 -25.83 2.33
C ASN A 217 -14.31 -24.57 1.94
N ALA A 218 -14.10 -24.02 0.74
CA ALA A 218 -14.68 -22.74 0.30
C ALA A 218 -14.48 -21.62 1.34
N GLY A 219 -13.28 -21.55 1.92
CA GLY A 219 -12.98 -20.65 3.03
C GLY A 219 -11.57 -20.06 2.95
N VAL A 220 -11.18 -19.40 4.03
CA VAL A 220 -9.85 -18.82 4.22
C VAL A 220 -9.28 -19.40 5.50
N ASP A 221 -8.08 -19.95 5.42
CA ASP A 221 -7.31 -20.26 6.63
C ASP A 221 -6.65 -18.98 7.11
N VAL A 222 -7.00 -18.55 8.31
CA VAL A 222 -6.41 -17.41 9.01
C VAL A 222 -5.47 -17.96 10.07
N MET A 223 -4.18 -17.65 9.93
CA MET A 223 -3.11 -18.18 10.77
C MET A 223 -2.46 -17.06 11.56
N LEU A 224 -2.14 -17.34 12.83
CA LEU A 224 -1.32 -16.49 13.68
C LEU A 224 0.05 -17.15 13.86
N LEU A 225 1.09 -16.47 13.40
CA LEU A 225 2.47 -16.94 13.50
C LEU A 225 3.18 -16.19 14.62
N ASN A 226 4.02 -16.92 15.34
CA ASN A 226 5.00 -16.33 16.23
C ASN A 226 5.96 -15.43 15.41
N GLY A 227 6.06 -14.15 15.75
CA GLY A 227 6.86 -13.19 14.98
C GLY A 227 8.36 -13.45 15.03
N GLU A 228 8.84 -14.14 16.06
CA GLU A 228 10.27 -14.44 16.18
C GLU A 228 10.67 -15.70 15.42
N THR A 229 9.81 -16.73 15.44
CA THR A 229 10.19 -18.06 14.93
C THR A 229 9.46 -18.48 13.66
N GLY A 230 8.40 -17.76 13.26
CA GLY A 230 7.51 -18.15 12.17
C GLY A 230 6.62 -19.36 12.49
N ALA A 231 6.68 -19.92 13.71
CA ALA A 231 5.84 -21.05 14.09
C ALA A 231 4.35 -20.65 14.08
N ILE A 232 3.51 -21.45 13.41
CA ILE A 232 2.05 -21.27 13.45
C ILE A 232 1.57 -21.64 14.86
N GLU A 233 1.08 -20.67 15.61
CA GLU A 233 0.59 -20.85 16.98
C GLU A 233 -0.89 -21.22 17.01
N SER A 234 -1.67 -20.64 16.11
CA SER A 234 -3.10 -20.90 15.99
C SER A 234 -3.59 -20.70 14.55
N MET A 235 -4.72 -21.33 14.25
CA MET A 235 -5.37 -21.23 12.94
C MET A 235 -6.88 -21.39 13.11
N VAL A 236 -7.64 -20.65 12.31
CA VAL A 236 -9.07 -20.87 12.10
C VAL A 236 -9.39 -20.84 10.62
N THR A 237 -10.29 -21.71 10.17
CA THR A 237 -10.83 -21.64 8.80
C THR A 237 -12.14 -20.85 8.84
N VAL A 238 -12.15 -19.68 8.19
CA VAL A 238 -13.36 -18.86 8.02
C VAL A 238 -14.08 -19.29 6.75
N GLY A 239 -15.30 -19.80 6.88
CA GLY A 239 -16.13 -20.16 5.73
C GLY A 239 -16.69 -18.93 5.03
N ILE A 240 -16.32 -18.70 3.77
CA ILE A 240 -16.81 -17.54 2.99
C ILE A 240 -17.79 -18.03 1.93
N ASN A 241 -19.05 -18.12 2.33
CA ASN A 241 -20.19 -18.44 1.46
C ASN A 241 -20.70 -17.19 0.71
N ALA A 242 -19.82 -16.28 0.30
CA ALA A 242 -20.24 -15.19 -0.57
C ALA A 242 -20.43 -15.75 -1.99
N PRO A 243 -21.57 -15.48 -2.66
CA PRO A 243 -21.65 -15.69 -4.10
C PRO A 243 -20.61 -14.75 -4.70
N GLY A 244 -19.41 -15.25 -5.02
CA GLY A 244 -18.38 -14.45 -5.66
C GLY A 244 -18.96 -13.91 -6.96
N SER A 245 -19.42 -12.67 -6.94
CA SER A 245 -20.04 -12.00 -8.08
C SER A 245 -18.93 -11.62 -9.04
N SER A 246 -18.30 -12.62 -9.67
CA SER A 246 -17.41 -12.54 -10.85
C SER A 246 -16.51 -13.77 -11.07
N GLY A 247 -16.51 -14.79 -10.20
CA GLY A 247 -15.66 -15.97 -10.41
C GLY A 247 -14.16 -15.76 -10.13
N TRP A 248 -13.78 -14.65 -9.48
CA TRP A 248 -12.43 -14.45 -8.97
C TRP A 248 -12.28 -15.15 -7.60
N PRO A 249 -11.25 -16.01 -7.41
CA PRO A 249 -11.14 -16.87 -6.23
C PRO A 249 -10.63 -16.16 -4.96
N TYR A 250 -10.44 -14.84 -4.97
CA TYR A 250 -9.71 -14.17 -3.89
C TYR A 250 -10.59 -13.83 -2.68
N ARG A 251 -10.63 -14.76 -1.72
CA ARG A 251 -11.50 -14.71 -0.53
C ARG A 251 -11.00 -13.80 0.60
N ALA A 252 -9.68 -13.70 0.81
CA ALA A 252 -9.05 -12.71 1.70
C ALA A 252 -7.98 -11.95 0.92
N TYR A 253 -8.21 -10.66 0.70
CA TYR A 253 -7.42 -9.88 -0.24
C TYR A 253 -6.45 -8.93 0.46
N GLY A 254 -6.93 -8.11 1.40
CA GLY A 254 -6.13 -7.24 2.26
C GLY A 254 -6.31 -7.63 3.73
N GLY A 255 -5.34 -7.26 4.56
CA GLY A 255 -5.40 -7.48 6.01
C GLY A 255 -4.98 -6.22 6.77
N ALA A 256 -5.61 -5.97 7.91
CA ALA A 256 -5.26 -4.91 8.84
C ALA A 256 -5.52 -5.39 10.27
N VAL A 257 -4.97 -4.68 11.25
CA VAL A 257 -5.08 -5.04 12.67
C VAL A 257 -5.64 -3.86 13.44
N ASP A 258 -6.53 -4.14 14.41
CA ASP A 258 -6.99 -3.12 15.35
C ASP A 258 -6.10 -3.03 16.59
N ARG A 259 -6.37 -2.04 17.44
CA ARG A 259 -5.59 -1.77 18.67
C ARG A 259 -5.46 -2.96 19.62
N ASP A 260 -6.42 -3.88 19.57
CA ASP A 260 -6.49 -5.07 20.42
C ASP A 260 -5.81 -6.28 19.74
N SER A 261 -5.08 -6.04 18.64
CA SER A 261 -4.41 -7.04 17.81
C SER A 261 -5.34 -8.03 17.09
N ASN A 262 -6.65 -7.72 16.98
CA ASN A 262 -7.56 -8.55 16.19
C ASN A 262 -7.33 -8.30 14.70
N PHE A 263 -7.50 -9.35 13.92
CA PHE A 263 -7.24 -9.30 12.48
C PHE A 263 -8.51 -9.00 11.71
N TRP A 264 -8.43 -7.99 10.85
CA TRP A 264 -9.47 -7.62 9.91
C TRP A 264 -9.04 -7.96 8.50
N PHE A 265 -9.94 -8.56 7.72
CA PHE A 265 -9.71 -8.75 6.29
C PHE A 265 -11.00 -8.61 5.49
N THR A 266 -10.85 -8.27 4.21
CA THR A 266 -11.95 -8.16 3.26
C THR A 266 -11.78 -9.14 2.11
N SER A 267 -12.89 -9.66 1.60
CA SER A 267 -12.92 -10.36 0.31
C SER A 267 -12.94 -9.36 -0.85
N HIS A 268 -12.28 -9.68 -1.96
CA HIS A 268 -12.26 -8.83 -3.14
C HIS A 268 -13.56 -8.89 -3.95
N GLY A 269 -13.94 -7.76 -4.58
CA GLY A 269 -15.05 -7.66 -5.53
C GLY A 269 -16.31 -6.98 -4.98
N GLU A 270 -17.33 -6.85 -5.83
CA GLU A 270 -18.56 -6.05 -5.60
C GLU A 270 -19.37 -6.46 -4.37
N GLN A 271 -19.53 -7.77 -4.16
CA GLN A 271 -20.23 -8.33 -3.02
C GLN A 271 -19.29 -9.25 -2.28
N GLY A 272 -19.34 -9.19 -0.96
CA GLY A 272 -18.36 -9.90 -0.17
C GLY A 272 -18.61 -9.77 1.31
N VAL A 273 -17.52 -9.94 2.05
CA VAL A 273 -17.53 -9.91 3.50
C VAL A 273 -16.38 -9.07 4.02
N ILE A 274 -16.62 -8.46 5.17
CA ILE A 274 -15.57 -8.06 6.09
C ILE A 274 -15.59 -9.03 7.27
N VAL A 275 -14.41 -9.47 7.70
CA VAL A 275 -14.25 -10.45 8.78
C VAL A 275 -13.32 -9.87 9.82
N ARG A 276 -13.66 -10.06 11.09
CA ARG A 276 -12.76 -9.88 12.23
C ARG A 276 -12.45 -11.24 12.84
N VAL A 277 -11.18 -11.55 13.06
CA VAL A 277 -10.72 -12.72 13.83
C VAL A 277 -10.11 -12.23 15.14
N ASN A 278 -10.64 -12.71 16.26
CA ASN A 278 -10.19 -12.37 17.59
C ASN A 278 -8.88 -13.07 17.93
N ILE A 279 -7.88 -12.32 18.38
CA ILE A 279 -6.55 -12.89 18.68
C ILE A 279 -6.55 -13.82 19.91
N ALA A 280 -7.43 -13.58 20.88
CA ALA A 280 -7.42 -14.28 22.16
C ALA A 280 -7.93 -15.72 22.06
N ASP A 281 -8.87 -16.00 21.15
CA ASP A 281 -9.53 -17.31 21.05
C ASP A 281 -9.82 -17.79 19.63
N MET A 282 -9.42 -17.04 18.59
CA MET A 282 -9.67 -17.33 17.18
C MET A 282 -11.16 -17.38 16.78
N SER A 283 -12.07 -16.90 17.64
CA SER A 283 -13.45 -16.65 17.23
C SER A 283 -13.47 -15.57 16.15
N TYR A 284 -14.50 -15.60 15.30
CA TYR A 284 -14.61 -14.62 14.23
C TYR A 284 -16.03 -14.14 14.05
N ASP A 285 -16.12 -12.87 13.65
CA ASP A 285 -17.32 -12.21 13.22
C ASP A 285 -17.23 -11.94 11.72
N GLN A 286 -18.38 -11.93 11.06
CA GLN A 286 -18.46 -11.74 9.62
C GLN A 286 -19.70 -10.92 9.27
N TRP A 287 -19.49 -9.88 8.48
CA TRP A 287 -20.56 -8.99 8.01
C TRP A 287 -20.57 -8.91 6.49
N PRO A 288 -21.76 -8.76 5.88
CA PRO A 288 -21.83 -8.53 4.45
C PRO A 288 -21.24 -7.18 4.07
N LYS A 289 -20.69 -7.13 2.87
CA LYS A 289 -20.20 -5.94 2.17
C LYS A 289 -20.90 -5.85 0.81
N ASP A 290 -21.35 -4.66 0.45
CA ASP A 290 -22.22 -4.38 -0.70
C ASP A 290 -21.61 -3.43 -1.74
N HIS A 291 -20.32 -3.14 -1.62
CA HIS A 291 -19.55 -2.31 -2.56
C HIS A 291 -18.23 -3.00 -2.91
N TRP A 292 -17.59 -2.56 -3.99
CA TRP A 292 -16.26 -3.02 -4.41
C TRP A 292 -15.20 -2.71 -3.36
N SER A 293 -14.31 -3.66 -3.10
CA SER A 293 -13.18 -3.42 -2.21
C SER A 293 -11.96 -4.19 -2.66
N TYR A 294 -10.81 -3.54 -2.49
CA TYR A 294 -9.51 -4.06 -2.79
C TYR A 294 -8.57 -3.87 -1.59
N GLY A 295 -8.33 -2.62 -1.19
CA GLY A 295 -7.56 -2.25 0.00
C GLY A 295 -8.37 -2.37 1.29
N ILE A 296 -7.66 -2.52 2.41
CA ILE A 296 -8.22 -2.42 3.76
C ILE A 296 -7.20 -1.69 4.67
N THR A 297 -7.70 -0.92 5.62
CA THR A 297 -6.93 -0.37 6.74
C THR A 297 -7.83 -0.25 7.96
N VAL A 298 -7.29 0.10 9.13
CA VAL A 298 -8.05 0.36 10.37
C VAL A 298 -7.61 1.72 10.90
N ASP A 299 -8.56 2.60 11.21
CA ASP A 299 -8.23 3.91 11.78
C ASP A 299 -7.91 3.84 13.29
N SER A 300 -7.43 4.95 13.84
CA SER A 300 -7.12 5.10 15.27
C SER A 300 -8.31 4.88 16.21
N LYS A 301 -9.55 4.90 15.68
CA LYS A 301 -10.78 4.61 16.42
C LYS A 301 -11.18 3.13 16.32
N GLY A 302 -10.36 2.29 15.70
CA GLY A 302 -10.61 0.86 15.53
C GLY A 302 -11.67 0.54 14.46
N ARG A 303 -11.99 1.49 13.58
CA ARG A 303 -12.96 1.28 12.50
C ARG A 303 -12.23 0.81 11.26
N PRO A 304 -12.60 -0.35 10.69
CA PRO A 304 -11.98 -0.81 9.46
C PRO A 304 -12.55 -0.07 8.25
N TRP A 305 -11.68 0.18 7.30
CA TRP A 305 -11.96 0.84 6.03
C TRP A 305 -11.68 -0.10 4.88
N SER A 306 -12.42 0.03 3.78
CA SER A 306 -12.11 -0.66 2.54
C SER A 306 -12.20 0.26 1.33
N CYS A 307 -11.29 0.05 0.38
CA CYS A 307 -11.06 1.00 -0.71
C CYS A 307 -10.90 0.28 -2.04
N GLU A 308 -11.59 0.80 -3.06
CA GLU A 308 -11.46 0.52 -4.50
C GLU A 308 -12.26 1.62 -5.22
N ALA A 309 -13.18 1.30 -6.12
CA ALA A 309 -14.15 2.24 -6.70
C ALA A 309 -15.04 2.95 -5.65
N PHE A 310 -15.13 2.40 -4.44
CA PHE A 310 -15.81 3.00 -3.30
C PHE A 310 -14.86 3.01 -2.11
N ILE A 311 -14.99 4.07 -1.30
CA ILE A 311 -14.40 4.13 0.02
C ILE A 311 -15.51 3.88 1.03
N GLY A 312 -15.34 2.84 1.83
CA GLY A 312 -16.28 2.44 2.87
C GLY A 312 -15.60 2.41 4.23
N ARG A 313 -16.22 3.05 5.22
CA ARG A 313 -15.87 2.92 6.64
C ARG A 313 -16.91 2.04 7.31
N PHE A 314 -16.47 0.95 7.92
CA PHE A 314 -17.34 0.01 8.61
C PHE A 314 -17.43 0.33 10.10
N ASP A 315 -18.65 0.30 10.63
CA ASP A 315 -18.92 0.36 12.06
C ASP A 315 -19.24 -1.05 12.57
N PRO A 316 -18.34 -1.66 13.38
CA PRO A 316 -18.55 -3.02 13.89
C PRO A 316 -19.57 -3.11 15.02
N GLU A 317 -19.92 -2.01 15.68
CA GLU A 317 -20.94 -2.00 16.72
C GLU A 317 -22.34 -2.12 16.12
N THR A 318 -22.58 -1.42 15.00
CA THR A 318 -23.87 -1.44 14.30
C THR A 318 -23.92 -2.45 13.15
N GLY A 319 -22.77 -2.91 12.66
CA GLY A 319 -22.66 -3.79 11.50
C GLY A 319 -23.03 -3.09 10.19
N THR A 320 -22.74 -1.79 10.08
CA THR A 320 -23.14 -0.96 8.93
C THR A 320 -21.95 -0.26 8.27
N TRP A 321 -22.11 0.09 7.00
CA TRP A 321 -21.13 0.84 6.22
C TRP A 321 -21.58 2.28 6.03
N ALA A 322 -20.66 3.21 6.27
CA ALA A 322 -20.74 4.55 5.74
C ALA A 322 -19.86 4.59 4.47
N THR A 323 -20.40 5.03 3.34
CA THR A 323 -19.65 5.09 2.08
C THR A 323 -19.69 6.50 1.52
N THR A 324 -18.69 6.84 0.72
CA THR A 324 -18.60 8.13 0.01
C THR A 324 -19.68 8.33 -1.06
N GLY A 325 -20.55 7.34 -1.27
CA GLY A 325 -21.52 7.33 -2.37
C GLY A 325 -20.89 6.98 -3.72
N ALA A 326 -21.75 6.70 -4.69
CA ALA A 326 -21.36 6.26 -6.03
C ALA A 326 -21.22 7.46 -6.99
N TRP A 327 -20.08 7.59 -7.67
CA TRP A 327 -19.91 8.27 -8.96
C TRP A 327 -20.23 9.77 -9.08
N ASP A 328 -20.70 10.43 -8.02
CA ASP A 328 -21.00 11.88 -8.02
C ASP A 328 -20.13 12.61 -7.01
N TRP A 329 -18.84 12.28 -7.03
CA TRP A 329 -17.83 13.15 -6.44
C TRP A 329 -17.81 14.41 -7.28
N ASN A 330 -18.59 15.41 -6.88
CA ASN A 330 -18.57 16.73 -7.51
C ASN A 330 -17.29 17.51 -7.08
N PHE A 331 -16.17 16.79 -6.96
CA PHE A 331 -14.85 17.31 -6.64
C PHE A 331 -14.14 17.63 -7.96
N PRO A 332 -13.79 18.90 -8.22
CA PRO A 332 -13.19 19.30 -9.48
C PRO A 332 -11.96 18.47 -9.83
N GLY A 333 -11.96 17.87 -11.03
CA GLY A 333 -10.81 17.11 -11.55
C GLY A 333 -10.82 15.61 -11.24
N LEU A 334 -11.56 15.14 -10.23
CA LEU A 334 -11.66 13.72 -9.88
C LEU A 334 -12.64 12.99 -10.81
N THR A 335 -12.25 11.83 -11.34
CA THR A 335 -13.14 11.01 -12.19
C THR A 335 -13.60 9.75 -11.49
N GLU A 336 -12.70 9.03 -10.82
CA GLU A 336 -12.96 7.74 -10.18
C GLU A 336 -11.93 7.48 -9.08
N VAL A 337 -12.32 6.77 -8.02
CA VAL A 337 -11.34 6.19 -7.08
C VAL A 337 -10.81 4.91 -7.70
N ASP A 338 -9.49 4.83 -7.89
CA ASP A 338 -8.90 3.74 -8.65
C ASP A 338 -8.73 2.47 -7.79
N GLN A 339 -8.50 1.34 -8.46
CA GLN A 339 -8.14 0.10 -7.81
C GLN A 339 -6.80 0.27 -7.06
N GLY A 340 -6.83 0.12 -5.75
CA GLY A 340 -5.62 0.23 -4.94
C GLY A 340 -5.84 0.04 -3.44
N GLY A 341 -4.73 0.13 -2.71
CA GLY A 341 -4.70 0.26 -1.26
C GLY A 341 -5.15 1.64 -0.80
N CYS A 342 -5.35 1.77 0.50
CA CYS A 342 -5.61 3.04 1.17
C CYS A 342 -5.00 3.00 2.58
N MET A 343 -4.76 4.18 3.14
CA MET A 343 -4.19 4.30 4.47
C MET A 343 -4.79 5.50 5.20
N VAL A 344 -5.04 5.37 6.50
CA VAL A 344 -5.43 6.50 7.34
C VAL A 344 -4.18 7.12 7.94
N ASP A 345 -4.05 8.44 7.87
CA ASP A 345 -2.93 9.19 8.46
C ASP A 345 -3.21 9.59 9.92
N GLY A 346 -2.24 10.28 10.54
CA GLY A 346 -2.32 10.70 11.94
C GLY A 346 -3.40 11.75 12.23
N GLU A 347 -3.91 12.44 11.20
CA GLU A 347 -4.98 13.42 11.31
C GLU A 347 -6.37 12.79 11.12
N GLY A 348 -6.43 11.48 10.89
CA GLY A 348 -7.68 10.78 10.62
C GLY A 348 -8.19 11.01 9.19
N ARG A 349 -7.32 11.41 8.26
CA ARG A 349 -7.64 11.47 6.82
C ARG A 349 -7.32 10.13 6.18
N LEU A 350 -8.25 9.59 5.41
CA LEU A 350 -8.00 8.41 4.59
C LEU A 350 -7.43 8.84 3.23
N TRP A 351 -6.23 8.38 2.91
CA TRP A 351 -5.59 8.54 1.61
C TRP A 351 -5.88 7.35 0.69
N ALA A 352 -6.26 7.63 -0.55
CA ALA A 352 -6.57 6.63 -1.57
C ALA A 352 -6.10 7.07 -2.96
N SER A 353 -5.86 6.09 -3.83
CA SER A 353 -5.53 6.29 -5.24
C SER A 353 -6.74 6.73 -6.05
N VAL A 354 -6.56 7.64 -7.00
CA VAL A 354 -7.65 8.15 -7.84
C VAL A 354 -7.21 8.31 -9.29
N LEU A 355 -8.17 8.17 -10.20
CA LEU A 355 -8.08 8.65 -11.56
C LEU A 355 -8.56 10.10 -11.63
N THR A 356 -7.91 10.87 -12.48
CA THR A 356 -8.21 12.29 -12.67
C THR A 356 -8.56 12.59 -14.14
N SER A 357 -9.29 13.67 -14.36
CA SER A 357 -9.61 14.21 -15.70
C SER A 357 -8.60 15.25 -16.18
N VAL A 358 -7.55 15.47 -15.39
CA VAL A 358 -6.61 16.59 -15.48
C VAL A 358 -5.17 16.03 -15.35
N GLY A 359 -4.22 16.64 -16.06
CA GLY A 359 -2.82 16.22 -16.03
C GLY A 359 -2.55 14.80 -16.56
N SER A 360 -1.85 14.00 -15.75
CA SER A 360 -1.44 12.61 -16.02
C SER A 360 -2.60 11.61 -16.05
N GLY A 361 -3.76 11.99 -15.51
CA GLY A 361 -4.89 11.10 -15.30
C GLY A 361 -4.82 10.28 -13.99
N PHE A 362 -3.81 10.53 -13.14
CA PHE A 362 -3.61 9.84 -11.86
C PHE A 362 -3.40 10.83 -10.71
N GLY A 363 -3.79 10.41 -9.51
CA GLY A 363 -3.65 11.21 -8.31
C GLY A 363 -3.82 10.42 -7.02
N VAL A 364 -3.72 11.13 -5.90
CA VAL A 364 -4.14 10.67 -4.58
C VAL A 364 -5.16 11.66 -3.99
N VAL A 365 -6.13 11.15 -3.24
CA VAL A 365 -7.15 11.96 -2.55
C VAL A 365 -7.10 11.70 -1.06
N ALA A 366 -7.27 12.76 -0.27
CA ALA A 366 -7.55 12.68 1.16
C ALA A 366 -9.06 12.78 1.40
N ILE A 367 -9.60 11.87 2.18
CA ILE A 367 -11.00 11.85 2.61
C ILE A 367 -11.05 12.07 4.11
N ASP A 368 -11.94 12.94 4.57
CA ASP A 368 -12.18 13.16 5.99
C ASP A 368 -12.73 11.88 6.64
N GLY A 369 -12.03 11.42 7.68
CA GLY A 369 -12.34 10.15 8.34
C GLY A 369 -13.69 10.11 9.03
N GLU A 370 -14.36 11.24 9.26
CA GLU A 370 -15.66 11.32 9.92
C GLU A 370 -16.83 11.53 8.96
N THR A 371 -16.69 12.52 8.09
CA THR A 371 -17.73 12.99 7.18
C THR A 371 -17.74 12.24 5.86
N LEU A 372 -16.64 11.56 5.51
CA LEU A 372 -16.40 10.95 4.20
C LEU A 372 -16.37 11.95 3.04
N GLU A 373 -16.19 13.24 3.34
CA GLU A 373 -16.04 14.28 2.32
C GLU A 373 -14.58 14.34 1.83
N PRO A 374 -14.34 14.59 0.53
CA PRO A 374 -13.00 14.80 0.03
C PRO A 374 -12.43 16.12 0.55
N ILE A 375 -11.19 16.09 1.02
CA ILE A 375 -10.47 17.25 1.56
C ILE A 375 -9.62 17.89 0.46
N VAL A 376 -8.69 17.11 -0.08
CA VAL A 376 -7.72 17.54 -1.10
C VAL A 376 -7.41 16.40 -2.04
N MET A 377 -6.99 16.74 -3.26
CA MET A 377 -6.50 15.81 -4.26
C MET A 377 -5.24 16.39 -4.91
N TYR A 378 -4.25 15.53 -5.08
CA TYR A 378 -2.99 15.86 -5.74
C TYR A 378 -2.75 14.95 -6.94
N GLU A 379 -2.37 15.55 -8.06
CA GLU A 379 -1.98 14.80 -9.24
C GLU A 379 -0.55 14.26 -9.10
N ILE A 380 -0.34 13.03 -9.55
CA ILE A 380 0.99 12.40 -9.63
C ILE A 380 1.18 11.77 -11.00
N PRO A 381 2.42 11.55 -11.47
CA PRO A 381 2.68 11.07 -12.84
C PRO A 381 2.17 9.67 -13.16
N ASP A 382 1.80 8.88 -12.14
CA ASP A 382 1.50 7.45 -12.27
C ASP A 382 0.43 7.02 -11.27
N HIS A 383 -0.12 5.83 -11.50
CA HIS A 383 -1.07 5.16 -10.63
C HIS A 383 -0.46 4.81 -9.28
N ALA A 384 -1.04 5.26 -8.17
CA ALA A 384 -0.61 4.86 -6.82
C ALA A 384 -1.34 3.60 -6.34
N HIS A 385 -0.96 2.42 -6.79
CA HIS A 385 -1.63 1.17 -6.42
C HIS A 385 -1.55 0.86 -4.93
N GLY A 386 -0.41 1.12 -4.30
CA GLY A 386 -0.22 1.01 -2.86
C GLY A 386 -0.18 2.38 -2.22
N ILE A 387 -0.96 2.58 -1.15
CA ILE A 387 -0.91 3.77 -0.32
C ILE A 387 -0.41 3.38 1.07
N SER A 388 0.55 4.14 1.61
CA SER A 388 1.00 4.06 3.00
C SER A 388 1.40 5.45 3.49
N ILE A 389 1.64 5.60 4.79
CA ILE A 389 2.03 6.85 5.43
C ILE A 389 3.35 6.57 6.16
N ASP A 390 4.34 7.43 6.04
CA ASP A 390 5.56 7.29 6.86
C ASP A 390 5.44 8.01 8.20
N PHE A 391 6.40 7.79 9.09
CA PHE A 391 6.41 8.41 10.42
C PHE A 391 6.68 9.92 10.41
N GLU A 392 7.03 10.50 9.25
CA GLU A 392 7.09 11.95 9.04
C GLU A 392 5.75 12.53 8.55
N GLY A 393 4.75 11.67 8.33
CA GLY A 393 3.42 12.06 7.86
C GLY A 393 3.28 12.15 6.34
N TYR A 394 4.33 11.82 5.56
CA TYR A 394 4.23 11.85 4.11
C TYR A 394 3.43 10.66 3.57
N VAL A 395 2.68 10.93 2.50
CA VAL A 395 1.89 9.93 1.80
C VAL A 395 2.76 9.24 0.76
N TRP A 396 2.82 7.92 0.81
CA TRP A 396 3.53 7.11 -0.17
C TRP A 396 2.57 6.47 -1.16
N GLY A 397 2.77 6.75 -2.46
CA GLY A 397 2.08 6.09 -3.57
C GLY A 397 3.02 5.17 -4.33
N VAL A 398 2.73 3.87 -4.40
CA VAL A 398 3.57 2.88 -5.10
C VAL A 398 3.00 2.58 -6.48
N ALA A 399 3.79 2.79 -7.53
CA ALA A 399 3.37 2.48 -8.89
C ALA A 399 3.14 0.99 -9.07
N ARG A 400 2.14 0.63 -9.89
CA ARG A 400 1.89 -0.76 -10.25
C ARG A 400 2.30 -1.05 -11.68
N ALA A 401 3.02 -2.17 -11.83
CA ALA A 401 3.24 -2.80 -13.12
C ALA A 401 1.91 -3.07 -13.80
N ASP A 402 1.76 -2.72 -15.08
CA ASP A 402 0.56 -2.87 -15.91
C ASP A 402 -0.52 -1.76 -15.93
N VAL A 403 -0.52 -0.78 -15.02
CA VAL A 403 -1.61 0.24 -14.96
C VAL A 403 -1.18 1.65 -15.38
N GLY A 404 0.08 2.03 -15.19
CA GLY A 404 0.53 3.40 -15.49
C GLY A 404 1.95 3.53 -16.06
N PRO A 405 2.43 4.78 -16.27
CA PRO A 405 3.54 5.06 -17.19
C PRO A 405 4.89 4.48 -16.78
N SER A 406 5.19 4.33 -15.49
CA SER A 406 6.48 3.78 -15.02
C SER A 406 6.53 2.25 -15.08
N ASP A 407 5.40 1.57 -15.33
CA ASP A 407 5.28 0.11 -15.29
C ASP A 407 5.78 -0.49 -13.95
N GLY A 408 5.46 0.18 -12.84
CA GLY A 408 5.82 -0.26 -11.50
C GLY A 408 7.32 -0.15 -11.18
N THR A 409 7.99 0.86 -11.73
CA THR A 409 9.42 1.12 -11.45
C THR A 409 9.65 2.27 -10.48
N GLU A 410 8.58 2.96 -10.08
CA GLU A 410 8.62 4.17 -9.25
C GLU A 410 7.70 4.09 -8.02
N ALA A 411 8.02 4.89 -7.01
CA ALA A 411 7.14 5.25 -5.90
C ALA A 411 7.27 6.75 -5.60
N TYR A 412 6.22 7.34 -5.04
CA TYR A 412 6.08 8.78 -4.83
C TYR A 412 5.91 9.06 -3.34
N LYS A 413 6.82 9.86 -2.76
CA LYS A 413 6.68 10.41 -1.40
C LYS A 413 6.06 11.81 -1.54
N ILE A 414 4.83 11.98 -1.08
CA ILE A 414 3.97 13.13 -1.35
C ILE A 414 3.74 13.88 -0.04
N ASP A 415 3.99 15.18 -0.06
CA ASP A 415 3.65 16.10 1.02
C ASP A 415 2.12 16.24 1.10
N PRO A 416 1.48 15.88 2.23
CA PRO A 416 0.02 15.89 2.34
C PRO A 416 -0.58 17.29 2.38
N GLU A 417 0.22 18.33 2.63
CA GLU A 417 -0.25 19.72 2.74
C GLU A 417 -0.06 20.49 1.42
N THR A 418 1.06 20.24 0.73
CA THR A 418 1.41 20.99 -0.49
C THR A 418 1.16 20.21 -1.77
N GLY A 419 1.15 18.87 -1.70
CA GLY A 419 1.11 17.99 -2.87
C GLY A 419 2.44 17.91 -3.63
N GLU A 420 3.50 18.56 -3.15
CA GLU A 420 4.84 18.37 -3.70
C GLU A 420 5.30 16.93 -3.44
N TYR A 421 6.03 16.34 -4.39
CA TYR A 421 6.46 14.95 -4.25
C TYR A 421 7.89 14.72 -4.69
N GLN A 422 8.49 13.70 -4.08
CA GLN A 422 9.76 13.10 -4.48
C GLN A 422 9.50 11.74 -5.13
N ILE A 423 10.35 11.36 -6.09
CA ILE A 423 10.25 10.09 -6.80
C ILE A 423 11.38 9.18 -6.35
N PHE A 424 11.04 8.02 -5.82
CA PHE A 424 11.94 6.88 -5.72
C PHE A 424 11.85 6.06 -7.00
N SER A 425 12.99 5.70 -7.60
CA SER A 425 13.06 4.87 -8.80
C SER A 425 13.93 3.64 -8.56
N GLY A 426 13.81 2.64 -9.43
CA GLY A 426 14.63 1.42 -9.38
C GLY A 426 13.89 0.19 -8.86
N LEU A 427 12.60 0.32 -8.59
CA LEU A 427 11.71 -0.82 -8.37
C LEU A 427 11.59 -1.65 -9.66
N VAL A 428 11.19 -2.91 -9.53
CA VAL A 428 11.05 -3.85 -10.64
C VAL A 428 9.68 -4.51 -10.62
N GLY A 429 8.77 -3.95 -11.41
CA GLY A 429 7.42 -4.46 -11.56
C GLY A 429 6.70 -4.53 -10.22
N ALA A 430 6.68 -3.41 -9.51
CA ALA A 430 6.12 -3.29 -8.18
C ALA A 430 4.62 -3.62 -8.18
N TYR A 431 4.20 -4.27 -7.10
CA TYR A 431 2.81 -4.54 -6.80
C TYR A 431 2.72 -4.70 -5.29
N THR A 432 2.49 -3.59 -4.58
CA THR A 432 2.50 -3.57 -3.11
C THR A 432 1.33 -2.76 -2.58
N TYR A 433 0.76 -3.20 -1.48
CA TYR A 433 -0.11 -2.40 -0.60
C TYR A 433 -0.23 -3.13 0.75
N SER A 434 -0.97 -2.54 1.70
CA SER A 434 -1.00 -2.83 3.16
C SER A 434 -0.05 -1.88 3.92
N ASP A 435 0.23 -2.15 5.19
CA ASP A 435 1.06 -1.28 6.03
C ASP A 435 2.56 -1.44 5.72
N MET A 436 3.03 -0.71 4.70
CA MET A 436 4.39 -0.79 4.18
C MET A 436 5.44 -0.14 5.09
N THR A 437 5.01 0.63 6.09
CA THR A 437 5.88 1.41 6.99
C THR A 437 5.73 1.00 8.46
N GLY A 438 4.57 0.45 8.85
CA GLY A 438 4.22 0.15 10.25
C GLY A 438 3.42 1.28 10.90
N PHE A 439 3.18 2.37 10.17
CA PHE A 439 2.45 3.53 10.65
C PHE A 439 1.02 3.19 11.05
N ALA A 440 0.32 2.39 10.23
CA ALA A 440 -1.09 2.06 10.49
C ALA A 440 -1.23 1.30 11.80
N LEU A 441 -0.36 0.32 12.02
CA LEU A 441 -0.30 -0.43 13.27
C LEU A 441 -0.04 0.51 14.47
N ASN A 442 0.90 1.45 14.33
CA ASN A 442 1.20 2.43 15.38
C ASN A 442 0.02 3.38 15.65
N ALA A 443 -0.66 3.86 14.61
CA ALA A 443 -1.78 4.77 14.70
C ALA A 443 -3.00 4.17 15.44
N THR A 444 -3.13 2.83 15.48
CA THR A 444 -4.16 2.18 16.32
C THR A 444 -3.90 2.30 17.83
N VAL A 445 -2.68 2.69 18.23
CA VAL A 445 -2.25 2.75 19.64
C VAL A 445 -2.39 4.15 20.21
N ALA A 446 -2.11 5.18 19.42
CA ALA A 446 -2.16 6.57 19.88
C ALA A 446 -3.59 6.96 20.28
N PRO A 447 -3.82 7.58 21.45
CA PRO A 447 -5.12 8.13 21.77
C PRO A 447 -5.52 9.15 20.69
N PRO A 448 -6.81 9.26 20.32
CA PRO A 448 -7.24 10.29 19.40
C PRO A 448 -6.81 11.65 19.94
N ILE A 449 -6.13 12.44 19.11
CA ILE A 449 -5.86 13.84 19.39
C ILE A 449 -7.24 14.50 19.59
N GLU A 450 -7.51 15.01 20.80
CA GLU A 450 -8.77 15.69 21.14
C GLU A 450 -8.86 17.10 20.54
#